data_AF-A0A1W2LWX2-F1
#
_entry.id   AF-A0A1W2LWX2-F1
#
_cell.length_a   1.000
_cell.length_b   1.000
_cell.length_c   1.000
_cell.angle_alpha   90.00
_cell.angle_beta   90.00
_cell.angle_gamma   90.00
#
_symmetry.space_group_name_H-M   'P 1'
#
loop_
_entity.id
_entity.type
_entity.pdbx_description
1 polymer ?
#
loop_
_entity_poly.entity_id
_entity_poly.type
_entity_poly.pdbx_seq_one_letter_code
_entity_poly.pdbx_strand_id
1 'polypeptide(L)'
;MSLPGYWLRRPALPTSAALRERFDAMLAEAIAVGPGRPVGYHVDAPKWQFLCHVADRADFVLHGSGDPDITEFVPRRPPDITEFGSRHAVFAAADGIWPMFYAILDRDSAPVSMCNACVRAGGEARYHFSISAPALARRPWRPGTVYLLPSATFGLEPADGDIRPAQAASPVPVRPVAKLTVGPEDFPFLHDVHGHDDAELFARAAAAPDGFPWHEPR
;
A
#
# COMPACT_ATOMS: atom_id res chain seq x y z
N MET A 1 21.08 5.04 -7.96
CA MET A 1 21.24 5.85 -6.73
C MET A 1 20.94 4.97 -5.52
N SER A 2 21.64 5.14 -4.39
CA SER A 2 21.27 4.47 -3.14
C SER A 2 20.18 5.29 -2.45
N LEU A 3 19.12 4.64 -1.98
CA LEU A 3 18.12 5.32 -1.16
C LEU A 3 18.74 5.74 0.18
N PRO A 4 18.32 6.88 0.76
CA PRO A 4 18.72 7.29 2.09
C PRO A 4 18.40 6.24 3.16
N GLY A 5 19.21 6.21 4.23
CA GLY A 5 19.10 5.19 5.28
C GLY A 5 17.79 5.21 6.08
N TYR A 6 17.04 6.31 6.03
CA TYR A 6 15.74 6.45 6.69
C TYR A 6 14.59 5.73 5.97
N TRP A 7 14.81 5.21 4.76
CA TRP A 7 13.81 4.36 4.10
C TRP A 7 13.70 3.02 4.82
N LEU A 8 12.50 2.70 5.27
CA LEU A 8 12.20 1.48 6.00
C LEU A 8 12.42 0.28 5.09
N ARG A 9 12.96 -0.82 5.63
CA ARG A 9 13.12 -2.08 4.90
C ARG A 9 11.97 -3.00 5.23
N ARG A 10 11.48 -3.76 4.24
CA ARG A 10 10.49 -4.82 4.49
C ARG A 10 11.00 -5.75 5.61
N PRO A 11 10.21 -6.05 6.65
CA PRO A 11 10.59 -7.06 7.63
C PRO A 11 10.79 -8.41 6.93
N ALA A 12 11.58 -9.29 7.54
CA ALA A 12 11.91 -10.58 6.93
C ALA A 12 10.65 -11.38 6.58
N LEU A 13 10.54 -11.81 5.32
CA LEU A 13 9.48 -12.70 4.88
C LEU A 13 9.70 -14.12 5.42
N PRO A 14 8.62 -14.91 5.57
CA PRO A 14 8.73 -16.29 6.03
C PRO A 14 9.50 -17.14 5.02
N THR A 15 10.48 -17.89 5.52
CA THR A 15 11.29 -18.82 4.72
C THR A 15 10.70 -20.23 4.69
N SER A 16 9.73 -20.55 5.55
CA SER A 16 9.07 -21.86 5.65
C SER A 16 8.20 -22.20 4.45
N ALA A 17 8.44 -23.36 3.83
CA ALA A 17 7.60 -23.90 2.75
C ALA A 17 6.18 -24.21 3.22
N ALA A 18 6.03 -24.81 4.41
CA ALA A 18 4.72 -25.14 4.97
C ALA A 18 3.85 -23.89 5.21
N LEU A 19 4.45 -22.75 5.57
CA LEU A 19 3.71 -21.50 5.72
C LEU A 19 3.25 -20.96 4.35
N ARG A 20 4.10 -21.04 3.31
CA ARG A 20 3.71 -20.67 1.94
C ARG A 20 2.57 -21.54 1.41
N GLU A 21 2.61 -22.85 1.65
CA GLU A 21 1.53 -23.76 1.27
C GLU A 21 0.20 -23.42 1.98
N ARG A 22 0.25 -23.05 3.26
CA ARG A 22 -0.93 -22.56 3.99
C ARG A 22 -1.47 -21.26 3.40
N PHE A 23 -0.60 -20.33 2.99
CA PHE A 23 -1.03 -19.11 2.30
C PHE A 23 -1.61 -19.39 0.92
N ASP A 24 -1.06 -20.34 0.16
CA ASP A 24 -1.61 -20.75 -1.13
C ASP A 24 -3.01 -21.37 -0.97
N ALA A 25 -3.20 -22.26 0.01
CA ALA A 25 -4.49 -22.86 0.31
C ALA A 25 -5.53 -21.79 0.70
N MET A 26 -5.15 -20.85 1.57
CA MET A 26 -6.02 -19.76 2.01
C MET A 26 -6.37 -18.80 0.86
N LEU A 27 -5.43 -18.52 -0.04
CA LEU A 27 -5.70 -17.71 -1.23
C LEU A 27 -6.67 -18.43 -2.18
N ALA A 28 -6.47 -19.73 -2.43
CA ALA A 28 -7.34 -20.52 -3.27
C ALA A 28 -8.78 -20.57 -2.72
N GLU A 29 -8.93 -20.77 -1.41
CA GLU A 29 -10.23 -20.72 -0.74
C GLU A 29 -10.87 -19.33 -0.86
N ALA A 30 -10.11 -18.27 -0.61
CA ALA A 30 -10.60 -16.89 -0.71
C ALA A 30 -11.12 -16.56 -2.11
N ILE A 31 -10.41 -16.97 -3.17
CA ILE A 31 -10.84 -16.78 -4.56
C ILE A 31 -12.10 -17.60 -4.86
N ALA A 32 -12.20 -18.84 -4.37
CA ALA A 32 -13.37 -19.69 -4.57
C ALA A 32 -14.62 -19.14 -3.88
N VAL A 33 -14.48 -18.54 -2.70
CA VAL A 33 -15.57 -17.87 -1.97
C VAL A 33 -15.95 -16.52 -2.61
N GLY A 34 -14.98 -15.81 -3.17
CA GLY A 34 -15.16 -14.51 -3.80
C GLY A 34 -15.13 -13.33 -2.80
N PRO A 35 -15.25 -12.08 -3.30
CA PRO A 35 -15.04 -10.86 -2.50
C PRO A 35 -16.20 -10.50 -1.56
N GLY A 36 -17.31 -11.25 -1.61
CA GLY A 36 -18.51 -10.98 -0.81
C GLY A 36 -18.30 -11.17 0.68
N ARG A 37 -17.24 -11.87 1.09
CA ARG A 37 -16.87 -12.07 2.50
C ARG A 37 -15.35 -11.88 2.65
N PRO A 38 -14.88 -11.34 3.79
CA PRO A 38 -13.45 -11.31 4.07
C PRO A 38 -12.84 -12.71 4.15
N VAL A 39 -11.56 -12.83 3.80
CA VAL A 39 -10.77 -14.04 4.03
C VAL A 39 -10.83 -14.42 5.51
N GLY A 40 -11.22 -15.66 5.81
CA GLY A 40 -11.20 -16.22 7.17
C GLY A 40 -9.78 -16.50 7.63
N TYR A 41 -9.03 -15.45 7.98
CA TYR A 41 -7.62 -15.57 8.35
C TYR A 41 -7.45 -16.40 9.63
N HIS A 42 -6.74 -17.53 9.54
CA HIS A 42 -6.57 -18.50 10.63
C HIS A 42 -5.12 -19.05 10.71
N VAL A 43 -4.18 -18.32 10.12
CA VAL A 43 -2.75 -18.68 10.14
C VAL A 43 -2.06 -17.92 11.26
N ASP A 44 -1.24 -18.60 12.05
CA ASP A 44 -0.39 -17.98 13.07
C ASP A 44 0.84 -17.32 12.42
N ALA A 45 0.57 -16.26 11.67
CA ALA A 45 1.54 -15.40 11.02
C ALA A 45 0.94 -13.99 10.88
N PRO A 46 1.77 -12.94 10.77
CA PRO A 46 1.28 -11.60 10.49
C PRO A 46 0.54 -11.53 9.15
N LYS A 47 -0.61 -10.84 9.10
CA LYS A 47 -1.40 -10.69 7.87
C LYS A 47 -0.61 -10.07 6.71
N TRP A 48 0.30 -9.14 7.01
CA TRP A 48 1.15 -8.54 6.00
C TRP A 48 2.02 -9.55 5.24
N GLN A 49 2.41 -10.67 5.88
CA GLN A 49 3.17 -11.73 5.21
C GLN A 49 2.33 -12.45 4.17
N PHE A 50 1.06 -12.69 4.46
CA PHE A 50 0.12 -13.25 3.50
C PHE A 50 -0.10 -12.27 2.34
N LEU A 51 -0.30 -10.98 2.62
CA LEU A 51 -0.47 -9.98 1.56
C LEU A 51 0.78 -9.86 0.68
N CYS A 52 1.99 -9.94 1.25
CA CYS A 52 3.22 -10.01 0.46
C CYS A 52 3.29 -11.29 -0.39
N HIS A 53 2.92 -12.45 0.17
CA HIS A 53 2.86 -13.71 -0.56
C HIS A 53 1.91 -13.63 -1.76
N VAL A 54 0.75 -12.98 -1.59
CA VAL A 54 -0.20 -12.74 -2.69
C VAL A 54 0.39 -11.80 -3.74
N ALA A 55 0.96 -10.66 -3.34
CA ALA A 55 1.52 -9.68 -4.26
C ALA A 55 2.72 -10.22 -5.07
N ASP A 56 3.51 -11.12 -4.49
CA ASP A 56 4.66 -11.74 -5.17
C ASP A 56 4.25 -12.74 -6.28
N ARG A 57 2.98 -13.13 -6.40
CA ARG A 57 2.48 -14.03 -7.46
C ARG A 57 2.24 -13.35 -8.81
N ALA A 58 2.40 -12.03 -8.92
CA ALA A 58 2.19 -11.20 -10.11
C ALA A 58 0.77 -11.20 -10.73
N ASP A 59 -0.07 -12.19 -10.40
CA ASP A 59 -1.49 -12.26 -10.78
C ASP A 59 -2.35 -11.20 -10.08
N PHE A 60 -1.81 -10.59 -9.02
CA PHE A 60 -2.54 -9.68 -8.14
C PHE A 60 -1.82 -8.36 -7.93
N VAL A 61 -2.61 -7.30 -7.88
CA VAL A 61 -2.26 -6.04 -7.23
C VAL A 61 -3.25 -5.79 -6.09
N LEU A 62 -2.81 -5.05 -5.09
CA LEU A 62 -3.55 -4.88 -3.85
C LEU A 62 -4.01 -3.44 -3.66
N HIS A 63 -5.24 -3.25 -3.18
CA HIS A 63 -5.81 -1.93 -2.92
C HIS A 63 -6.27 -1.80 -1.46
N GLY A 64 -5.88 -0.74 -0.77
CA GLY A 64 -6.30 -0.46 0.60
C GLY A 64 -7.43 0.56 0.66
N SER A 65 -8.50 0.24 1.39
CA SER A 65 -9.60 1.15 1.66
C SER A 65 -10.14 0.98 3.07
N GLY A 66 -10.72 2.05 3.63
CA GLY A 66 -11.51 1.95 4.86
C GLY A 66 -12.94 1.49 4.63
N ASP A 67 -13.44 1.58 3.39
CA ASP A 67 -14.75 1.06 3.00
C ASP A 67 -14.63 -0.46 2.76
N PRO A 68 -15.33 -1.32 3.54
CA PRO A 68 -15.28 -2.77 3.40
C PRO A 68 -16.23 -3.31 2.33
N ASP A 69 -17.10 -2.49 1.75
CA ASP A 69 -18.22 -2.91 0.91
C ASP A 69 -18.01 -2.57 -0.58
N ILE A 70 -16.81 -2.15 -0.96
CA ILE A 70 -16.46 -1.93 -2.37
C ILE A 70 -16.58 -3.25 -3.15
N THR A 71 -17.51 -3.26 -4.11
CA THR A 71 -17.73 -4.38 -5.04
C THR A 71 -17.10 -4.14 -6.41
N GLU A 72 -16.81 -2.89 -6.73
CA GLU A 72 -16.15 -2.47 -7.98
C GLU A 72 -15.40 -1.16 -7.74
N PHE A 73 -14.14 -1.14 -8.12
CA PHE A 73 -13.34 0.08 -8.16
C PHE A 73 -13.52 0.74 -9.52
N VAL A 74 -13.90 2.02 -9.52
CA VAL A 74 -14.03 2.83 -10.74
C VAL A 74 -12.85 3.79 -10.84
N PRO A 75 -12.32 4.06 -12.05
CA PRO A 75 -11.26 5.04 -12.24
C PRO A 75 -11.64 6.41 -11.68
N ARG A 76 -10.71 7.05 -10.97
CA ARG A 76 -10.84 8.40 -10.43
C ARG A 76 -9.53 9.15 -10.64
N ARG A 77 -9.58 10.47 -10.58
CA ARG A 77 -8.38 11.31 -10.59
C ARG A 77 -8.08 11.79 -9.16
N PRO A 78 -7.03 11.30 -8.50
CA PRO A 78 -6.64 11.78 -7.18
C PRO A 78 -5.90 13.14 -7.29
N PRO A 79 -5.86 13.93 -6.20
CA PRO A 79 -5.09 15.16 -6.14
C PRO A 79 -3.59 14.87 -5.88
N ASP A 80 -2.95 14.17 -6.82
CA ASP A 80 -1.52 13.85 -6.79
C ASP A 80 -0.74 14.84 -7.68
N ILE A 81 0.52 15.10 -7.34
CA ILE A 81 1.39 16.04 -8.06
C ILE A 81 2.25 15.37 -9.13
N THR A 82 2.39 14.04 -9.08
CA THR A 82 3.17 13.26 -10.04
C THR A 82 2.34 12.98 -11.30
N GLU A 83 3.00 12.85 -12.45
CA GLU A 83 2.31 12.53 -13.71
C GLU A 83 1.60 11.18 -13.63
N PHE A 84 2.22 10.17 -13.02
CA PHE A 84 1.62 8.84 -12.89
C PHE A 84 0.49 8.82 -11.86
N GLY A 85 0.72 9.37 -10.66
CA GLY A 85 -0.25 9.38 -9.57
C GLY A 85 -1.49 10.21 -9.90
N SER A 86 -1.41 11.21 -10.78
CA SER A 86 -2.53 12.07 -11.16
C SER A 86 -3.40 11.55 -12.31
N ARG A 87 -3.15 10.31 -12.78
CA ARG A 87 -3.95 9.70 -13.85
C ARG A 87 -5.39 9.44 -13.42
N HIS A 88 -6.31 9.42 -14.38
CA HIS A 88 -7.68 8.97 -14.15
C HIS A 88 -7.73 7.44 -14.21
N ALA A 89 -7.55 6.79 -13.06
CA ALA A 89 -7.33 5.34 -12.96
C ALA A 89 -7.83 4.76 -11.65
N VAL A 90 -7.95 3.42 -11.59
CA VAL A 90 -7.94 2.66 -10.34
C VAL A 90 -6.48 2.46 -9.95
N PHE A 91 -6.08 2.94 -8.78
CA PHE A 91 -4.72 2.75 -8.27
C PHE A 91 -4.64 1.54 -7.36
N ALA A 92 -3.51 0.84 -7.36
CA ALA A 92 -3.21 -0.31 -6.50
C ALA A 92 -1.69 -0.42 -6.31
N ALA A 93 -1.25 -1.42 -5.55
CA ALA A 93 0.16 -1.71 -5.34
C ALA A 93 0.54 -3.15 -5.70
N ALA A 94 1.70 -3.32 -6.33
CA ALA A 94 2.42 -4.59 -6.44
C ALA A 94 3.27 -4.86 -5.17
N ASP A 95 2.67 -4.62 -4.00
CA ASP A 95 3.27 -4.83 -2.68
C ASP A 95 2.19 -5.19 -1.64
N GLY A 96 2.58 -5.94 -0.59
CA GLY A 96 1.70 -6.44 0.45
C GLY A 96 1.42 -5.48 1.62
N ILE A 97 2.33 -4.56 1.91
CA ILE A 97 2.32 -3.71 3.11
C ILE A 97 1.78 -2.33 2.78
N TRP A 98 2.18 -1.74 1.66
CA TRP A 98 1.80 -0.38 1.28
C TRP A 98 0.27 -0.14 1.20
N PRO A 99 -0.55 -1.06 0.67
CA PRO A 99 -2.02 -0.95 0.73
C PRO A 99 -2.56 -0.92 2.15
N MET A 100 -1.91 -1.57 3.13
CA MET A 100 -2.39 -1.59 4.50
C MET A 100 -2.44 -0.19 5.09
N PHE A 101 -1.44 0.66 4.78
CA PHE A 101 -1.41 2.06 5.21
C PHE A 101 -2.66 2.82 4.75
N TYR A 102 -3.05 2.68 3.49
CA TYR A 102 -4.28 3.29 2.96
C TYR A 102 -5.56 2.72 3.57
N ALA A 103 -5.56 1.43 3.92
CA ALA A 103 -6.70 0.78 4.55
C ALA A 103 -6.93 1.30 5.98
N ILE A 104 -5.85 1.40 6.77
CA ILE A 104 -5.94 1.73 8.20
C ILE A 104 -5.95 3.23 8.50
N LEU A 105 -5.55 4.08 7.54
CA LEU A 105 -5.54 5.52 7.73
C LEU A 105 -6.97 6.08 7.62
N ASP A 106 -7.45 6.68 8.71
CA ASP A 106 -8.75 7.34 8.76
C ASP A 106 -8.68 8.74 8.16
N ARG A 107 -9.08 8.82 6.89
CA ARG A 107 -9.13 10.07 6.10
C ARG A 107 -10.50 10.74 6.11
N ASP A 108 -11.51 10.09 6.70
CA ASP A 108 -12.89 10.57 6.71
C ASP A 108 -13.19 11.41 7.95
N SER A 109 -12.50 11.15 9.07
CA SER A 109 -12.68 11.93 10.30
C SER A 109 -11.97 13.28 10.30
N ALA A 110 -11.00 13.50 9.40
CA ALA A 110 -10.29 14.76 9.24
C ALA A 110 -9.48 14.82 7.94
N PRO A 111 -9.19 16.02 7.40
CA PRO A 111 -8.19 16.18 6.36
C PRO A 111 -6.82 15.67 6.81
N VAL A 112 -6.21 14.80 6.00
CA VAL A 112 -4.86 14.27 6.20
C VAL A 112 -4.07 14.45 4.91
N SER A 113 -2.95 15.16 5.03
CA SER A 113 -1.92 15.18 3.99
C SER A 113 -0.99 13.99 4.19
N MET A 114 -0.56 13.36 3.11
CA MET A 114 0.28 12.16 3.14
C MET A 114 1.50 12.37 2.24
N CYS A 115 2.68 11.98 2.70
CA CYS A 115 3.82 11.74 1.84
C CYS A 115 4.33 10.31 2.10
N ASN A 116 4.14 9.43 1.12
CA ASN A 116 4.39 8.01 1.28
C ASN A 116 4.86 7.40 -0.04
N ALA A 117 5.62 6.32 0.04
CA ALA A 117 6.03 5.55 -1.12
C ALA A 117 6.37 4.11 -0.76
N CYS A 118 6.26 3.25 -1.76
CA CYS A 118 6.83 1.91 -1.76
C CYS A 118 7.60 1.71 -3.06
N VAL A 119 8.87 1.37 -2.96
CA VAL A 119 9.75 1.10 -4.10
C VAL A 119 10.55 -0.18 -3.87
N ARG A 120 10.96 -0.84 -4.95
CA ARG A 120 12.03 -1.85 -4.91
C ARG A 120 13.33 -1.21 -5.39
N ALA A 121 14.37 -1.30 -4.57
CA ALA A 121 15.71 -0.80 -4.87
C ALA A 121 16.73 -1.92 -4.58
N GLY A 122 17.52 -2.30 -5.59
CA GLY A 122 18.48 -3.42 -5.44
C GLY A 122 17.81 -4.76 -5.09
N GLY A 123 16.56 -4.97 -5.51
CA GLY A 123 15.77 -6.17 -5.20
C GLY A 123 15.08 -6.15 -3.83
N GLU A 124 15.32 -5.14 -3.00
CA GLU A 124 14.70 -5.01 -1.68
C GLU A 124 13.56 -3.99 -1.69
N ALA A 125 12.43 -4.34 -1.07
CA ALA A 125 11.33 -3.41 -0.87
C ALA A 125 11.67 -2.38 0.23
N ARG A 126 11.33 -1.12 -0.07
CA ARG A 126 11.65 0.07 0.71
C ARG A 126 10.42 0.95 0.84
N TYR A 127 10.21 1.50 2.03
CA TYR A 127 9.02 2.26 2.35
C TYR A 127 9.34 3.61 2.98
N HIS A 128 8.45 4.56 2.73
CA HIS A 128 8.37 5.82 3.44
C HIS A 128 6.91 6.08 3.79
N PHE A 129 6.64 6.48 5.03
CA PHE A 129 5.30 6.83 5.50
C PHE A 129 5.36 8.08 6.35
N SER A 130 4.70 9.14 5.89
CA SER A 130 4.43 10.32 6.70
C SER A 130 3.04 10.87 6.44
N ILE A 131 2.47 11.47 7.49
CA ILE A 131 1.22 12.20 7.44
C ILE A 131 1.39 13.54 8.15
N SER A 132 0.48 14.49 7.93
CA SER A 132 0.55 15.79 8.61
C SER A 132 0.63 15.61 10.13
N ALA A 133 1.58 16.30 10.78
CA ALA A 133 1.85 16.14 12.21
C ALA A 133 0.61 16.36 13.10
N PRO A 134 -0.29 17.34 12.83
CA PRO A 134 -1.54 17.48 13.57
C PRO A 134 -2.48 16.27 13.43
N ALA A 135 -2.51 15.61 12.27
CA ALA A 135 -3.29 14.40 12.08
C ALA A 135 -2.68 13.25 12.88
N LEU A 136 -1.36 13.04 12.81
CA LEU A 136 -0.67 11.99 13.56
C LEU A 136 -0.89 12.09 15.08
N ALA A 137 -0.87 13.31 15.63
CA ALA A 137 -1.13 13.56 17.05
C ALA A 137 -2.51 13.07 17.51
N ARG A 138 -3.48 12.98 16.59
CA ARG A 138 -4.83 12.46 16.85
C ARG A 138 -4.95 10.95 16.71
N ARG A 139 -3.89 10.25 16.29
CA ARG A 139 -3.85 8.80 16.03
C ARG A 139 -4.97 8.37 15.07
N PRO A 140 -4.90 8.77 13.79
CA PRO A 140 -6.00 8.64 12.83
C PRO A 140 -6.06 7.22 12.25
N TRP A 141 -6.21 6.23 13.11
CA TRP A 141 -6.13 4.82 12.77
C TRP A 141 -7.48 4.15 12.93
N ARG A 142 -7.84 3.29 11.96
CA ARG A 142 -9.08 2.52 11.94
C ARG A 142 -8.85 1.10 11.42
N PRO A 143 -9.78 0.17 11.66
CA PRO A 143 -9.88 -1.04 10.85
C PRO A 143 -10.11 -0.68 9.37
N GLY A 144 -9.58 -1.51 8.48
CA GLY A 144 -9.71 -1.34 7.04
C GLY A 144 -9.73 -2.67 6.30
N THR A 145 -9.75 -2.57 4.97
CA THR A 145 -9.80 -3.70 4.07
C THR A 145 -8.72 -3.58 3.00
N VAL A 146 -7.96 -4.67 2.81
CA VAL A 146 -7.08 -4.83 1.66
C VAL A 146 -7.77 -5.75 0.65
N TYR A 147 -8.03 -5.21 -0.53
CA TYR A 147 -8.65 -5.90 -1.66
C TYR A 147 -7.59 -6.51 -2.57
N LEU A 148 -7.84 -7.74 -2.99
CA LEU A 148 -7.04 -8.45 -3.99
C LEU A 148 -7.68 -8.21 -5.35
N LEU A 149 -6.97 -7.51 -6.24
CA LEU A 149 -7.43 -7.17 -7.58
C LEU A 149 -6.64 -7.96 -8.63
N PRO A 150 -7.29 -8.47 -9.69
CA PRO A 150 -6.57 -9.04 -10.83
C PRO A 150 -5.63 -8.02 -11.45
N SER A 151 -4.38 -8.40 -11.73
CA SER A 151 -3.36 -7.49 -12.26
C SER A 151 -3.49 -7.20 -13.77
N ALA A 152 -4.33 -7.96 -14.50
CA ALA A 152 -4.35 -7.99 -15.96
C ALA A 152 -4.51 -6.63 -16.66
N THR A 153 -5.22 -5.67 -16.05
CA THR A 153 -5.48 -4.34 -16.63
C THR A 153 -4.63 -3.24 -16.01
N PHE A 154 -3.67 -3.58 -15.15
CA PHE A 154 -2.81 -2.63 -14.45
C PHE A 154 -1.47 -2.47 -15.18
N GLY A 155 -1.08 -1.21 -15.43
CA GLY A 155 0.29 -0.86 -15.76
C GLY A 155 1.03 -0.42 -14.50
N LEU A 156 2.26 -0.89 -14.30
CA LEU A 156 3.14 -0.38 -13.26
C LEU A 156 3.65 1.01 -13.61
N GLU A 157 3.90 1.81 -12.58
CA GLU A 157 4.66 3.05 -12.73
C GLU A 157 6.05 2.75 -13.29
N PRO A 158 6.52 3.51 -14.30
CA PRO A 158 7.84 3.31 -14.87
C PRO A 158 8.94 3.37 -13.82
N ALA A 159 9.94 2.50 -13.97
CA ALA A 159 11.13 2.54 -13.13
C ALA A 159 12.01 3.75 -13.46
N ASP A 160 12.67 4.28 -12.45
CA ASP A 160 13.74 5.26 -12.58
C ASP A 160 15.08 4.60 -12.22
N GLY A 161 15.85 4.22 -13.24
CA GLY A 161 17.04 3.40 -13.10
C GLY A 161 16.76 2.08 -12.37
N ASP A 162 17.40 1.91 -11.20
CA ASP A 162 17.25 0.72 -10.35
C ASP A 162 16.07 0.80 -9.36
N ILE A 163 15.40 1.95 -9.30
CA ILE A 163 14.25 2.18 -8.42
C ILE A 163 12.98 1.81 -9.18
N ARG A 164 12.24 0.83 -8.65
CA ARG A 164 10.97 0.37 -9.23
C ARG A 164 9.83 0.71 -8.27
N PRO A 165 9.00 1.71 -8.55
CA PRO A 165 7.82 1.97 -7.72
C PRO A 165 6.88 0.76 -7.71
N ALA A 166 6.23 0.51 -6.58
CA ALA A 166 5.23 -0.54 -6.47
C ALA A 166 3.85 -0.09 -6.97
N GLN A 167 3.70 1.17 -7.36
CA GLN A 167 2.42 1.74 -7.79
C GLN A 167 1.96 1.16 -9.13
N ALA A 168 0.67 0.86 -9.20
CA ALA A 168 0.01 0.31 -10.37
C ALA A 168 -1.27 1.10 -10.66
N ALA A 169 -1.60 1.29 -11.94
CA ALA A 169 -2.80 2.01 -12.36
C ALA A 169 -3.55 1.24 -13.45
N SER A 170 -4.88 1.14 -13.31
CA SER A 170 -5.76 0.58 -14.34
C SER A 170 -6.72 1.65 -14.87
N PRO A 171 -6.84 1.81 -16.21
CA PRO A 171 -7.73 2.83 -16.79
C PRO A 171 -9.20 2.39 -16.83
N VAL A 172 -9.52 1.16 -16.41
CA VAL A 172 -10.86 0.57 -16.46
C VAL A 172 -11.36 0.19 -15.07
N PRO A 173 -12.67 0.03 -14.86
CA PRO A 173 -13.20 -0.51 -13.62
C PRO A 173 -12.66 -1.92 -13.32
N VAL A 174 -12.43 -2.21 -12.04
CA VAL A 174 -11.88 -3.50 -11.59
C VAL A 174 -12.68 -4.04 -10.42
N ARG A 175 -13.04 -5.32 -10.50
CA ARG A 175 -13.71 -6.03 -9.40
C ARG A 175 -12.67 -6.80 -8.57
N PRO A 176 -12.72 -6.73 -7.23
CA PRO A 176 -11.88 -7.57 -6.39
C PRO A 176 -12.27 -9.04 -6.54
N VAL A 177 -11.29 -9.93 -6.37
CA VAL A 177 -11.53 -11.39 -6.30
C VAL A 177 -11.64 -11.90 -4.87
N ALA A 178 -11.05 -11.17 -3.93
CA ALA A 178 -11.07 -11.45 -2.50
C ALA A 178 -10.73 -10.18 -1.72
N LYS A 179 -10.96 -10.19 -0.40
CA LYS A 179 -10.63 -9.08 0.49
C LYS A 179 -10.21 -9.56 1.87
N LEU A 180 -9.28 -8.88 2.52
CA LEU A 180 -8.81 -9.19 3.87
C LEU A 180 -9.05 -7.99 4.80
N THR A 181 -9.69 -8.23 5.93
CA THR A 181 -9.82 -7.23 7.00
C THR A 181 -8.50 -7.09 7.74
N VAL A 182 -8.03 -5.86 7.90
CA VAL A 182 -6.78 -5.52 8.61
C VAL A 182 -7.06 -4.45 9.67
N GLY A 183 -6.34 -4.51 10.79
CA GLY A 183 -6.31 -3.47 11.82
C GLY A 183 -4.97 -2.74 11.84
N PRO A 184 -4.87 -1.61 12.56
CA PRO A 184 -3.59 -0.91 12.77
C PRO A 184 -2.50 -1.82 13.34
N GLU A 185 -2.86 -2.77 14.21
CA GLU A 185 -1.98 -3.77 14.80
C GLU A 185 -1.39 -4.77 13.79
N ASP A 186 -2.03 -4.94 12.64
CA ASP A 186 -1.52 -5.79 11.56
C ASP A 186 -0.43 -5.09 10.73
N PHE A 187 -0.36 -3.76 10.77
CA PHE A 187 0.55 -2.96 9.95
C PHE A 187 1.95 -2.89 10.60
N PRO A 188 3.00 -3.41 9.93
CA PRO A 188 4.31 -3.58 10.56
C PRO A 188 5.05 -2.28 10.85
N PHE A 189 4.61 -1.16 10.26
CA PHE A 189 5.28 0.15 10.35
C PHE A 189 4.43 1.20 11.05
N LEU A 190 3.44 0.81 11.85
CA LEU A 190 2.53 1.76 12.51
C LEU A 190 3.30 2.79 13.36
N HIS A 191 4.35 2.34 14.04
CA HIS A 191 5.20 3.18 14.89
C HIS A 191 6.30 3.94 14.11
N ASP A 192 6.48 3.63 12.83
CA ASP A 192 7.43 4.27 11.92
C ASP A 192 6.74 5.29 10.99
N VAL A 193 5.45 5.59 11.21
CA VAL A 193 4.78 6.68 10.50
C VAL A 193 5.17 8.01 11.14
N HIS A 194 5.77 8.90 10.36
CA HIS A 194 6.25 10.19 10.83
C HIS A 194 5.25 11.32 10.60
N GLY A 195 5.33 12.34 11.45
CA GLY A 195 4.58 13.58 11.29
C GLY A 195 5.40 14.58 10.46
N HIS A 196 4.83 15.11 9.38
CA HIS A 196 5.45 16.18 8.59
C HIS A 196 4.72 17.52 8.76
N ASP A 197 5.43 18.63 8.51
CA ASP A 197 4.83 19.95 8.34
C ASP A 197 4.40 20.13 6.87
N ASP A 198 3.13 20.43 6.64
CA ASP A 198 2.58 20.52 5.28
C ASP A 198 3.22 21.65 4.47
N ALA A 199 3.44 22.82 5.08
CA ALA A 199 4.01 23.96 4.38
C ALA A 199 5.47 23.72 3.99
N GLU A 200 6.24 23.11 4.89
CA GLU A 200 7.62 22.70 4.61
C GLU A 200 7.68 21.63 3.52
N LEU A 201 6.82 20.60 3.60
CA LEU A 201 6.74 19.54 2.60
C LEU A 201 6.44 20.12 1.21
N PHE A 202 5.42 20.97 1.10
CA PHE A 202 5.05 21.60 -0.18
C PHE A 202 6.15 22.53 -0.71
N ALA A 203 6.79 23.32 0.15
CA ALA A 203 7.90 24.19 -0.26
C ALA A 203 9.08 23.39 -0.82
N ARG A 204 9.43 22.26 -0.19
CA ARG A 204 10.49 21.37 -0.66
C ARG A 204 10.12 20.65 -1.96
N ALA A 205 8.87 20.19 -2.09
CA ALA A 205 8.37 19.59 -3.32
C ALA A 205 8.41 20.58 -4.50
N ALA A 206 8.05 21.84 -4.27
CA ALA A 206 8.12 22.88 -5.29
C ALA A 206 9.57 23.26 -5.67
N ALA A 207 10.49 23.28 -4.69
CA ALA A 207 11.88 23.66 -4.92
C ALA A 207 12.70 22.56 -5.62
N ALA A 208 12.40 21.28 -5.34
CA ALA A 208 13.09 20.14 -5.91
C ALA A 208 12.09 19.01 -6.21
N PRO A 209 11.36 19.06 -7.33
CA PRO A 209 10.33 18.06 -7.68
C PRO A 209 10.85 16.62 -7.75
N ASP A 210 12.14 16.39 -7.97
CA ASP A 210 12.73 15.05 -7.97
C ASP A 210 13.32 14.64 -6.60
N GLY A 211 13.16 15.48 -5.58
CA GLY A 211 13.71 15.33 -4.22
C GLY A 211 12.87 14.45 -3.27
N PHE A 212 11.99 13.60 -3.80
CA PHE A 212 11.10 12.75 -3.01
C PHE A 212 11.89 11.91 -1.97
N PRO A 213 11.43 11.76 -0.71
CA PRO A 213 10.10 12.11 -0.18
C PRO A 213 9.94 13.56 0.28
N TRP A 214 10.91 14.45 0.07
CA TRP A 214 10.92 15.84 0.58
C TRP A 214 10.82 15.97 2.11
N HIS A 215 10.56 14.90 2.83
CA HIS A 215 10.52 14.81 4.27
C HIS A 215 11.55 13.80 4.76
N GLU A 216 12.51 14.26 5.57
CA GLU A 216 13.46 13.39 6.25
C GLU A 216 12.95 13.15 7.66
N PRO A 217 12.65 11.89 8.04
CA PRO A 217 12.33 11.56 9.42
C PRO A 217 13.42 12.04 10.37
N ARG A 218 13.03 12.82 11.38
CA ARG A 218 13.91 13.24 12.49
C ARG A 218 13.71 12.35 13.70
#